data_AF-A0A7I7XWC9-F1
#
_entry.id   AF-A0A7I7XWC9-F1
#
_cell.length_a   1.000
_cell.length_b   1.000
_cell.length_c   1.000
_cell.angle_alpha   90.00
_cell.angle_beta   90.00
_cell.angle_gamma   90.00
#
_symmetry.space_group_name_H-M   'P 1'
#
loop_
_entity.id
_entity.type
_entity.pdbx_description
1 polymer ?
#
loop_
_entity_poly.entity_id
_entity_poly.type
_entity_poly.pdbx_seq_one_letter_code
_entity_poly.pdbx_strand_id
1 'polypeptide(L)'
;MTVTALQIGLDPDLIDYSSPAFAQFPGLTRENLRQANDDNVAELRAAGYLVDNCLIDFGTAGAETARDRLATHRYDAVLIGAGIRLVATNTLLFEAIVNAAHTLQPDCRFVFNRAAVASPDDIRRWYPDPQGALR
;
A
#
# COMPACT_ATOMS: atom_id res chain seq x y z
N MET A 1 9.28 11.41 -16.64
CA MET A 1 9.05 11.86 -15.25
C MET A 1 9.26 10.64 -14.38
N THR A 2 9.83 10.79 -13.19
CA THR A 2 10.03 9.63 -12.31
C THR A 2 8.68 9.18 -11.76
N VAL A 3 8.40 7.89 -11.87
CA VAL A 3 7.16 7.26 -11.41
C VAL A 3 7.04 7.41 -9.89
N THR A 4 5.91 7.95 -9.48
CA THR A 4 5.52 8.20 -8.09
C THR A 4 4.56 7.12 -7.60
N ALA A 5 4.79 6.59 -6.40
CA ALA A 5 3.96 5.55 -5.84
C ALA A 5 3.60 5.84 -4.39
N LEU A 6 2.39 5.44 -4.01
CA LEU A 6 1.92 5.45 -2.65
C LEU A 6 1.78 4.02 -2.14
N GLN A 7 2.53 3.67 -1.10
CA GLN A 7 2.26 2.47 -0.31
C GLN A 7 1.24 2.80 0.78
N ILE A 8 0.12 2.10 0.79
CA ILE A 8 -0.90 2.17 1.85
C ILE A 8 -0.89 0.86 2.62
N GLY A 9 -0.63 0.94 3.92
CA GLY A 9 -0.61 -0.20 4.84
C GLY A 9 -1.28 0.14 6.16
N LEU A 10 -1.66 -0.87 6.94
CA LEU A 10 -2.12 -0.65 8.31
C LEU A 10 -0.93 -0.23 9.18
N ASP A 11 -1.16 0.67 10.13
CA ASP A 11 -0.17 0.99 11.16
C ASP A 11 0.11 -0.25 12.01
N PRO A 12 1.37 -0.74 12.08
CA PRO A 12 1.73 -1.89 12.89
C PRO A 12 1.33 -1.76 14.37
N ASP A 13 1.20 -0.54 14.88
CA ASP A 13 0.87 -0.28 16.30
C ASP A 13 -0.62 -0.46 16.61
N LEU A 14 -1.47 -0.51 15.59
CA LEU A 14 -2.93 -0.58 15.74
C LEU A 14 -3.48 -1.99 15.49
N ILE A 15 -2.65 -2.93 15.02
CA ILE A 15 -3.07 -4.30 14.70
C ILE A 15 -3.13 -5.16 15.96
N ASP A 16 -4.26 -5.84 16.16
CA ASP A 16 -4.35 -6.98 17.08
C ASP A 16 -3.81 -8.26 16.41
N TYR A 17 -2.54 -8.56 16.64
CA TYR A 17 -1.86 -9.75 16.09
C TYR A 17 -2.39 -11.07 16.68
N SER A 18 -3.17 -11.04 17.76
CA SER A 18 -3.84 -12.22 18.32
C SER A 18 -5.16 -12.55 17.63
N SER A 19 -5.68 -11.60 16.83
CA SER A 19 -6.95 -11.75 16.13
C SER A 19 -6.91 -12.86 15.07
N PRO A 20 -7.92 -13.74 15.00
CA PRO A 20 -8.05 -14.74 13.94
C PRO A 20 -8.04 -14.14 12.53
N ALA A 21 -8.41 -12.87 12.39
CA ALA A 21 -8.43 -12.15 11.11
C ALA A 21 -7.04 -12.06 10.45
N PHE A 22 -5.97 -12.05 11.25
CA PHE A 22 -4.58 -11.99 10.80
C PHE A 22 -3.84 -13.33 10.88
N ALA A 23 -4.47 -14.39 11.37
CA ALA A 23 -3.86 -15.72 11.49
C ALA A 23 -3.41 -16.32 10.15
N GLN A 24 -3.93 -15.81 9.03
CA GLN A 24 -3.50 -16.16 7.67
C GLN A 24 -2.08 -15.69 7.31
N PHE A 25 -1.46 -14.83 8.13
CA PHE A 25 -0.10 -14.33 7.94
C PHE A 25 0.84 -15.03 8.95
N PRO A 26 1.47 -16.16 8.60
CA PRO A 26 2.24 -16.94 9.57
C PRO A 26 3.42 -16.15 10.10
N GLY A 27 3.56 -16.12 11.43
CA GLY A 27 4.66 -15.43 12.10
C GLY A 27 4.58 -13.91 12.02
N LEU A 28 3.46 -13.31 11.61
CA LEU A 28 3.28 -11.86 11.60
C LEU A 28 3.45 -11.30 13.02
N THR A 29 4.35 -10.34 13.16
CA THR A 29 4.57 -9.57 14.39
C THR A 29 4.58 -8.09 14.05
N ARG A 30 4.46 -7.25 15.08
CA ARG A 30 4.60 -5.81 14.94
C ARG A 30 5.94 -5.42 14.32
N GLU A 31 7.01 -6.03 14.79
CA GLU A 31 8.37 -5.71 14.39
C GLU A 31 8.63 -6.11 12.94
N ASN A 32 8.21 -7.33 12.53
CA ASN A 32 8.45 -7.77 11.17
C ASN A 32 7.55 -7.07 10.14
N LEU A 33 6.34 -6.65 10.54
CA LEU A 33 5.48 -5.86 9.66
C LEU A 33 6.07 -4.45 9.45
N ARG A 34 6.54 -3.82 10.53
CA ARG A 34 7.22 -2.52 10.44
C ARG A 34 8.45 -2.61 9.54
N GLN A 35 9.29 -3.62 9.75
CA GLN A 35 10.47 -3.87 8.92
C GLN A 35 10.08 -4.09 7.46
N ALA A 36 9.07 -4.92 7.17
CA ALA A 36 8.62 -5.20 5.81
C ALA A 36 8.08 -3.95 5.10
N ASN A 37 7.36 -3.07 5.81
CA ASN A 37 6.90 -1.80 5.26
C ASN A 37 8.06 -0.87 4.90
N ASP A 38 9.07 -0.78 5.76
CA ASP A 38 10.25 0.07 5.56
C ASP A 38 11.14 -0.48 4.44
N ASP A 39 11.35 -1.80 4.40
CA ASP A 39 12.11 -2.50 3.37
C ASP A 39 11.46 -2.31 2.00
N ASN A 40 10.14 -2.44 1.88
CA ASN A 40 9.47 -2.26 0.60
C ASN A 40 9.62 -0.83 0.04
N VAL A 41 9.56 0.17 0.92
CA VAL A 41 9.82 1.56 0.54
C VAL A 41 11.27 1.76 0.13
N ALA A 42 12.22 1.19 0.89
CA ALA A 42 13.65 1.29 0.60
C ALA A 42 14.01 0.64 -0.74
N GLU A 43 13.51 -0.57 -1.00
CA GLU A 43 13.75 -1.31 -2.24
C GLU A 43 13.14 -0.60 -3.46
N LEU A 44 11.92 -0.06 -3.32
CA LEU A 44 11.32 0.72 -4.40
C LEU A 44 12.10 1.99 -4.71
N ARG A 45 12.56 2.71 -3.68
CA ARG A 45 13.41 3.89 -3.87
C ARG A 45 14.76 3.54 -4.49
N ALA A 46 15.37 2.43 -4.06
CA ALA A 46 16.60 1.90 -4.65
C ALA A 46 16.41 1.50 -6.13
N ALA A 47 15.22 1.04 -6.49
CA ALA A 47 14.83 0.76 -7.87
C ALA A 47 14.53 2.02 -8.71
N GLY A 48 14.58 3.22 -8.12
CA GLY A 48 14.45 4.50 -8.81
C GLY A 48 13.05 5.13 -8.77
N TYR A 49 12.10 4.54 -8.04
CA TYR A 49 10.76 5.11 -7.87
C TYR A 49 10.74 6.17 -6.75
N LEU A 50 9.85 7.15 -6.86
CA LEU A 50 9.54 8.07 -5.77
C LEU A 50 8.39 7.47 -4.95
N VAL A 51 8.65 7.06 -3.71
CA VAL A 51 7.65 6.34 -2.91
C VAL A 51 7.37 7.02 -1.60
N ASP A 52 6.08 7.21 -1.31
CA ASP A 52 5.56 7.59 -0.01
C ASP A 52 4.95 6.39 0.72
N ASN A 53 5.09 6.39 2.04
CA ASN A 53 4.48 5.39 2.91
C ASN A 53 3.34 6.04 3.70
N CYS A 54 2.14 5.47 3.61
CA CYS A 54 0.94 5.90 4.31
C CYS A 54 0.43 4.76 5.18
N LEU A 55 0.77 4.83 6.46
CA LEU A 55 0.25 3.95 7.49
C LEU A 55 -1.07 4.51 8.00
N ILE A 56 -2.10 3.68 8.01
CA ILE A 56 -3.48 4.08 8.34
C ILE A 56 -4.07 3.24 9.46
N ASP A 57 -5.09 3.78 10.11
CA ASP A 57 -5.96 3.04 11.02
C ASP A 57 -6.95 2.15 10.25
N PHE A 58 -7.86 1.50 10.96
CA PHE A 58 -8.98 0.73 10.44
C PHE A 58 -10.19 1.62 10.15
N GLY A 59 -11.15 1.05 9.41
CA GLY A 59 -12.47 1.64 9.20
C GLY A 59 -12.44 3.07 8.60
N THR A 60 -13.33 3.94 9.07
CA THR A 60 -13.50 5.28 8.51
C THR A 60 -12.26 6.15 8.69
N ALA A 61 -11.61 6.13 9.87
CA ALA A 61 -10.42 6.92 10.14
C ALA A 61 -9.26 6.55 9.19
N GLY A 62 -9.09 5.25 8.93
CA GLY A 62 -8.13 4.77 7.94
C GLY A 62 -8.43 5.25 6.53
N ALA A 63 -9.70 5.19 6.12
CA ALA A 63 -10.15 5.64 4.81
C ALA A 63 -9.95 7.16 4.62
N GLU A 64 -10.22 7.96 5.65
CA GLU A 64 -10.00 9.42 5.64
C GLU A 64 -8.51 9.75 5.50
N THR A 65 -7.65 9.08 6.28
CA THR A 65 -6.19 9.26 6.19
C THR A 65 -5.66 8.95 4.80
N ALA A 66 -6.11 7.84 4.19
CA ALA A 66 -5.74 7.48 2.83
C ALA A 66 -6.25 8.51 1.81
N ARG A 67 -7.50 8.96 1.96
CA ARG A 67 -8.11 9.98 1.10
C ARG A 67 -7.34 11.30 1.15
N ASP A 68 -6.94 11.76 2.33
CA ASP A 68 -6.21 13.01 2.50
C ASP A 68 -4.83 12.94 1.83
N ARG A 69 -4.14 11.80 1.96
CA ARG A 69 -2.88 11.56 1.24
C ARG A 69 -3.09 11.60 -0.27
N LEU A 70 -4.12 10.93 -0.77
CA LEU A 70 -4.50 10.92 -2.18
C LEU A 70 -5.01 12.27 -2.70
N ALA A 71 -5.50 13.17 -1.84
CA ALA A 71 -5.96 14.49 -2.24
C ALA A 71 -4.82 15.52 -2.34
N THR A 72 -3.76 15.32 -1.55
CA THR A 72 -2.66 16.28 -1.41
C THR A 72 -1.50 16.03 -2.37
N HIS A 73 -1.37 14.81 -2.90
CA HIS A 73 -0.25 14.39 -3.75
C HIS A 73 -0.78 13.70 -5.01
N ARG A 74 0.03 13.62 -6.06
CA ARG A 74 -0.26 12.86 -7.29
C ARG A 74 0.59 11.60 -7.30
N TYR A 75 -0.01 10.47 -7.61
CA TYR A 75 0.67 9.17 -7.67
C TYR A 75 0.32 8.44 -8.96
N ASP A 76 1.34 7.88 -9.60
CA ASP A 76 1.19 6.99 -10.75
C ASP A 76 0.73 5.59 -10.31
N ALA A 77 1.14 5.15 -9.11
CA ALA A 77 0.77 3.85 -8.56
C ALA A 77 0.26 3.96 -7.11
N VAL A 78 -0.79 3.21 -6.79
CA VAL A 78 -1.30 3.04 -5.41
C VAL A 78 -1.17 1.57 -5.04
N LEU A 79 -0.17 1.26 -4.22
CA LEU A 79 0.08 -0.07 -3.67
C LEU A 79 -0.71 -0.24 -2.37
N ILE A 80 -1.70 -1.15 -2.37
CA ILE A 80 -2.51 -1.44 -1.17
C ILE A 80 -2.04 -2.76 -0.55
N GLY A 81 -1.59 -2.66 0.71
CA GLY A 81 -1.01 -3.77 1.46
C GLY A 81 -1.97 -4.92 1.75
N ALA A 82 -1.39 -6.12 1.90
CA ALA A 82 -2.12 -7.37 2.13
C ALA A 82 -3.07 -7.33 3.34
N GLY A 83 -2.68 -6.67 4.44
CA GLY A 83 -3.49 -6.55 5.64
C GLY A 83 -4.81 -5.80 5.43
N ILE A 84 -4.91 -4.95 4.40
CA ILE A 84 -6.14 -4.23 4.05
C ILE A 84 -7.03 -5.11 3.16
N ARG A 85 -6.45 -5.75 2.14
CA ARG A 85 -7.21 -6.41 1.06
C ARG A 85 -7.50 -7.91 1.27
N LEU A 86 -6.72 -8.62 2.10
CA LEU A 86 -6.91 -10.05 2.37
C LEU A 86 -7.67 -10.34 3.67
N VAL A 87 -7.87 -9.31 4.50
CA VAL A 87 -8.57 -9.43 5.77
C VAL A 87 -10.04 -9.10 5.53
N ALA A 88 -10.93 -10.09 5.63
CA ALA A 88 -12.34 -9.93 5.27
C ALA A 88 -13.04 -8.80 6.05
N THR A 89 -12.68 -8.58 7.31
CA THR A 89 -13.23 -7.49 8.14
C THR A 89 -12.81 -6.10 7.65
N ASN A 90 -11.80 -6.00 6.78
CA ASN A 90 -11.32 -4.75 6.19
C ASN A 90 -11.91 -4.47 4.81
N THR A 91 -12.90 -5.26 4.34
CA THR A 91 -13.48 -5.11 2.99
C THR A 91 -14.02 -3.69 2.72
N LEU A 92 -14.72 -3.08 3.67
CA LEU A 92 -15.25 -1.71 3.49
C LEU A 92 -14.15 -0.64 3.48
N LEU A 93 -13.10 -0.83 4.29
CA LEU A 93 -11.92 0.03 4.24
C LEU A 93 -11.24 -0.06 2.87
N PHE A 94 -11.05 -1.29 2.38
CA PHE A 94 -10.46 -1.53 1.06
C PHE A 94 -11.28 -0.87 -0.06
N GLU A 95 -12.60 -1.06 -0.07
CA GLU A 95 -13.51 -0.43 -1.03
C GLU A 95 -13.41 1.11 -0.98
N ALA A 96 -13.39 1.70 0.22
CA ALA A 96 -13.27 3.13 0.41
C ALA A 96 -11.95 3.69 -0.15
N ILE A 97 -10.83 3.01 0.08
CA ILE A 97 -9.51 3.42 -0.45
C ILE A 97 -9.50 3.35 -1.97
N VAL A 98 -10.02 2.25 -2.56
CA VAL A 98 -10.09 2.08 -4.01
C VAL A 98 -10.94 3.19 -4.65
N ASN A 99 -12.12 3.47 -4.09
CA ASN A 99 -13.00 4.53 -4.60
C ASN A 99 -12.40 5.93 -4.45
N ALA A 100 -11.70 6.19 -3.34
CA ALA A 100 -10.99 7.45 -3.13
C ALA A 100 -9.88 7.65 -4.16
N ALA A 101 -9.05 6.63 -4.39
CA ALA A 101 -7.99 6.66 -5.40
C ALA A 101 -8.56 6.78 -6.81
N HIS A 102 -9.62 6.05 -7.16
CA HIS A 102 -10.27 6.16 -8.46
C HIS A 102 -10.80 7.57 -8.73
N THR A 103 -11.35 8.23 -7.70
CA THR A 103 -11.91 9.59 -7.81
C THR A 103 -10.81 10.65 -7.87
N LEU A 104 -9.82 10.54 -6.99
CA LEU A 104 -8.81 11.58 -6.77
C LEU A 104 -7.61 11.41 -7.70
N GLN A 105 -7.29 10.18 -8.11
CA GLN A 105 -6.13 9.79 -8.92
C GLN A 105 -6.58 8.91 -10.10
N PRO A 106 -7.41 9.41 -11.02
CA PRO A 106 -8.06 8.58 -12.05
C PRO A 106 -7.08 7.83 -12.98
N ASP A 107 -5.85 8.33 -13.13
CA ASP A 107 -4.82 7.73 -13.99
C ASP A 107 -3.91 6.74 -13.24
N CYS A 108 -4.02 6.63 -11.91
CA CYS A 108 -3.15 5.76 -11.15
C CYS A 108 -3.44 4.28 -11.39
N ARG A 109 -2.41 3.45 -11.25
CA ARG A 109 -2.55 2.00 -11.26
C ARG A 109 -2.69 1.47 -9.85
N PHE A 110 -3.73 0.67 -9.63
CA PHE A 110 -3.85 -0.14 -8.43
C PHE A 110 -2.82 -1.27 -8.47
N VAL A 111 -2.00 -1.33 -7.44
CA VAL A 111 -0.98 -2.35 -7.26
C VAL A 111 -1.30 -3.14 -6.01
N PHE A 112 -1.27 -4.46 -6.12
CA PHE A 112 -1.46 -5.38 -5.00
C PHE A 112 -0.26 -6.31 -4.94
N ASN A 113 0.36 -6.41 -3.76
CA ASN A 113 1.49 -7.30 -3.57
C ASN A 113 1.08 -8.77 -3.67
N ARG A 114 1.90 -9.62 -4.29
CA ARG A 114 1.59 -11.07 -4.37
C ARG A 114 2.02 -11.85 -3.14
N ALA A 115 3.00 -11.33 -2.39
CA ALA A 115 3.52 -11.92 -1.17
C ALA A 115 3.87 -10.81 -0.16
N ALA A 116 4.03 -11.17 1.11
CA ALA A 116 4.49 -10.26 2.17
C ALA A 116 6.02 -10.08 2.13
N VAL A 117 6.58 -9.91 0.93
CA VAL A 117 8.01 -9.71 0.70
C VAL A 117 8.15 -8.39 -0.03
N ALA A 118 9.10 -7.57 0.43
CA ALA A 118 9.48 -6.34 -0.25
C ALA A 118 9.92 -6.69 -1.67
N SER A 119 9.33 -6.01 -2.67
CA SER A 119 9.79 -6.17 -4.04
C SER A 119 9.32 -5.02 -4.92
N PRO A 120 10.23 -4.42 -5.71
CA PRO A 120 9.84 -3.47 -6.74
C PRO A 120 9.06 -4.12 -7.90
N ASP A 121 9.05 -5.45 -7.99
CA ASP A 121 8.37 -6.15 -9.08
C ASP A 121 6.86 -5.90 -9.09
N ASP A 122 6.27 -5.59 -7.93
CA ASP A 122 4.86 -5.24 -7.85
C ASP A 122 4.52 -4.00 -8.69
N ILE A 123 5.35 -2.97 -8.61
CA ILE A 123 5.19 -1.74 -9.39
C ILE A 123 5.67 -1.94 -10.83
N ARG A 124 6.76 -2.68 -11.06
CA ARG A 124 7.30 -2.96 -12.40
C ARG A 124 6.32 -3.66 -13.34
N ARG A 125 5.30 -4.33 -12.82
CA ARG A 125 4.22 -4.89 -13.65
C ARG A 125 3.58 -3.84 -14.55
N TRP A 126 3.42 -2.61 -14.04
CA TRP A 126 2.80 -1.50 -14.76
C TRP A 126 3.81 -0.43 -15.16
N TYR A 127 4.90 -0.27 -14.41
CA TYR A 127 5.94 0.72 -14.64
C TYR A 127 7.32 0.05 -14.68
N PRO A 128 7.67 -0.70 -15.73
CA PRO A 128 8.91 -1.48 -15.79
C PRO A 128 10.17 -0.60 -15.75
N ASP A 129 10.07 0.63 -16.24
CA ASP A 129 11.11 1.66 -16.14
C ASP A 129 10.62 2.76 -15.17
N PRO A 130 11.37 3.08 -14.09
CA PRO A 130 11.03 4.15 -13.16
C PRO A 130 10.98 5.55 -13.81
N GLN A 131 11.55 5.73 -15.00
CA GLN A 131 11.46 6.97 -15.78
C GLN A 131 10.47 6.87 -16.96
N GLY A 132 9.93 5.68 -17.19
CA GLY A 132 9.21 5.31 -18.40
C GLY A 132 7.70 5.51 -18.33
N ALA A 133 7.07 5.31 -19.48
CA ALA A 133 5.62 5.32 -19.61
C ALA A 133 5.00 4.03 -19.07
N LEU A 134 3.71 4.11 -18.75
CA LEU A 134 2.87 2.99 -18.38
C LEU A 134 2.93 1.85 -19.43
N ARG A 135 2.95 0.60 -18.95
CA ARG A 135 2.80 -0.63 -19.74
C ARG A 135 1.35 -0.95 -20.10
#